data_AF-A0A699V6G3-F1
#
_entry.id   AF-A0A699V6G3-F1
#
_cell.length_a   1.000
_cell.length_b   1.000
_cell.length_c   1.000
_cell.angle_alpha   90.00
_cell.angle_beta   90.00
_cell.angle_gamma   90.00
#
_symmetry.space_group_name_H-M   'P 1'
#
loop_
_entity.id
_entity.type
_entity.pdbx_description
1 polymer ?
#
loop_
_entity_poly.entity_id
_entity_poly.type
_entity_poly.pdbx_seq_one_letter_code
_entity_poly.pdbx_strand_id
1 'polypeptide(L)'
;MADSAWIEAMQEELHQFDILQVWELVDKLFGKSIIRLKWLWKNKKDEDQTVIRNKARLVAKGYAQEEGIDFEESFALVARLEAV
;
A
#
# COMPACT_ATOMS: atom_id res chain seq x y z
N MET A 1 -20.86 -12.01 4.77
CA MET A 1 -21.02 -10.74 4.06
C MET A 1 -19.72 -9.98 4.25
N ALA A 2 -18.99 -9.72 3.16
CA ALA A 2 -17.79 -8.87 3.26
C ALA A 2 -18.25 -7.47 3.65
N ASP A 3 -17.58 -6.87 4.62
CA ASP A 3 -17.91 -5.58 5.19
C ASP A 3 -17.58 -4.48 4.14
N SER A 4 -18.62 -3.81 3.62
CA SER A 4 -18.54 -2.89 2.47
C SER A 4 -17.48 -1.81 2.66
N ALA A 5 -17.37 -1.30 3.90
CA ALA A 5 -16.44 -0.23 4.25
C ALA A 5 -14.96 -0.62 4.02
N TRP A 6 -14.62 -1.90 4.19
CA TRP A 6 -13.26 -2.38 3.93
C TRP A 6 -12.97 -2.56 2.44
N ILE A 7 -13.96 -2.99 1.65
CA ILE A 7 -13.83 -3.09 0.19
C ILE A 7 -13.65 -1.69 -0.40
N GLU A 8 -14.46 -0.73 0.03
CA GLU A 8 -14.34 0.68 -0.38
C GLU A 8 -12.95 1.23 -0.04
N ALA A 9 -12.44 1.00 1.17
CA ALA A 9 -11.10 1.44 1.56
C ALA A 9 -9.98 0.79 0.71
N MET A 10 -10.16 -0.44 0.22
CA MET A 10 -9.21 -1.10 -0.69
C MET A 10 -9.27 -0.50 -2.09
N GLN A 11 -10.48 -0.20 -2.59
CA GLN A 11 -10.68 0.45 -3.89
C GLN A 11 -10.12 1.87 -3.89
N GLU A 12 -10.31 2.63 -2.81
CA GLU A 12 -9.71 3.97 -2.67
C GLU A 12 -8.18 3.92 -2.80
N GLU A 13 -7.51 2.97 -2.13
CA GLU A 13 -6.06 2.81 -2.22
C GLU A 13 -5.61 2.47 -3.65
N LEU A 14 -6.28 1.51 -4.31
CA LEU A 14 -5.97 1.16 -5.71
C LEU A 14 -6.17 2.36 -6.65
N HIS A 15 -7.25 3.11 -6.46
CA HIS A 15 -7.52 4.30 -7.25
C HIS A 15 -6.47 5.39 -7.05
N GLN A 16 -5.90 5.52 -5.84
CA GLN A 16 -4.78 6.44 -5.61
C GLN A 16 -3.54 6.03 -6.40
N PHE A 17 -3.27 4.73 -6.57
CA PHE A 17 -2.15 4.28 -7.43
C PHE A 17 -2.35 4.69 -8.88
N ASP A 18 -3.58 4.58 -9.39
CA ASP A 18 -3.93 5.01 -10.75
C ASP A 18 -3.77 6.52 -10.92
N ILE A 19 -4.29 7.32 -9.98
CA ILE A 19 -4.20 8.79 -10.01
C ILE A 19 -2.73 9.25 -9.98
N LEU A 20 -1.93 8.64 -9.12
CA LEU A 20 -0.52 9.00 -8.96
C LEU A 20 0.38 8.38 -10.04
N GLN A 21 -0.17 7.50 -10.90
CA GLN A 21 0.56 6.79 -11.95
C GLN A 21 1.82 6.07 -11.43
N VAL A 22 1.74 5.55 -10.21
CA VAL A 22 2.89 4.91 -9.56
C VAL A 22 2.99 3.42 -9.89
N TRP A 23 1.91 2.81 -10.39
CA TRP A 23 1.80 1.37 -10.63
C TRP A 23 1.32 1.11 -12.06
N GLU A 24 1.85 0.07 -12.68
CA GLU A 24 1.36 -0.49 -13.94
C GLU A 24 0.98 -1.96 -13.72
N LEU A 25 -0.21 -2.35 -14.17
CA LEU A 25 -0.62 -3.74 -14.12
C LEU A 25 0.05 -4.51 -15.25
N VAL A 26 1.02 -5.36 -14.91
CA VAL A 26 1.78 -6.18 -15.85
C VAL A 26 1.41 -7.66 -15.73
N ASP A 27 1.48 -8.37 -16.86
CA ASP A 27 1.32 -9.82 -16.87
C ASP A 27 2.43 -10.52 -16.10
N LYS A 28 2.08 -11.67 -15.52
CA LYS A 28 3.05 -12.51 -14.83
C LYS A 28 4.12 -13.00 -15.81
N LEU A 29 5.36 -12.57 -15.59
CA LEU A 29 6.52 -13.08 -16.32
C LEU A 29 6.76 -14.57 -15.99
N PHE A 30 6.93 -15.38 -17.03
CA PHE A 30 7.19 -16.81 -16.90
C PHE A 30 8.54 -17.05 -16.22
N GLY A 31 8.58 -17.96 -15.24
CA GLY A 31 9.81 -18.33 -14.53
C GLY A 31 10.27 -17.35 -13.44
N LYS A 32 9.59 -16.20 -13.24
CA LYS A 32 9.89 -15.29 -12.13
C LYS A 32 9.03 -15.57 -10.90
N SER A 33 9.65 -15.48 -9.72
CA SER A 33 8.96 -15.48 -8.44
C SER A 33 8.32 -14.10 -8.23
N ILE A 34 6.99 -14.06 -8.10
CA ILE A 34 6.29 -12.81 -7.77
C ILE A 34 6.36 -12.60 -6.26
N ILE A 35 6.78 -11.40 -5.85
CA ILE A 35 6.67 -10.96 -4.45
C ILE A 35 5.20 -10.91 -4.07
N ARG A 36 4.84 -11.66 -3.04
CA ARG A 36 3.46 -11.66 -2.55
C ARG A 36 3.12 -10.29 -1.96
N LEU A 37 1.89 -9.85 -2.17
CA LEU A 37 1.34 -8.66 -1.53
C LEU A 37 0.60 -9.05 -0.23
N LYS A 38 0.41 -8.07 0.64
CA LYS A 38 -0.48 -8.15 1.81
C LYS A 38 -1.26 -6.85 1.96
N TRP A 39 -2.47 -6.96 2.48
CA TRP A 39 -3.26 -5.82 2.89
C TRP A 39 -2.98 -5.50 4.37
N LEU A 40 -2.82 -4.22 4.67
CA LEU A 40 -2.78 -3.69 6.02
C LEU A 40 -4.03 -2.88 6.25
N TRP A 41 -4.75 -3.18 7.33
CA TRP A 41 -5.99 -2.51 7.68
C TRP A 41 -5.81 -1.69 8.96
N LYS A 42 -6.34 -0.47 8.98
CA LYS A 42 -6.31 0.40 10.14
C LYS A 42 -7.58 1.22 10.22
N ASN A 43 -8.22 1.21 11.38
CA ASN A 43 -9.31 2.13 11.68
C ASN A 43 -8.73 3.47 12.12
N LYS A 44 -9.15 4.55 11.49
CA LYS A 44 -9.03 5.89 12.05
C LYS A 44 -10.20 6.11 12.99
N LYS A 45 -9.87 6.52 14.22
CA LYS A 45 -10.83 6.85 15.26
C LYS A 45 -10.71 8.32 15.61
N ASP A 46 -11.81 8.93 16.05
CA ASP A 46 -11.81 10.25 16.68
C ASP A 46 -11.40 10.18 18.16
N GLU A 47 -11.47 11.33 18.84
CA GLU A 47 -11.17 11.46 20.27
C GLU A 47 -12.10 10.60 21.14
N ASP A 48 -13.34 10.40 20.69
CA ASP A 48 -14.37 9.58 21.34
C ASP A 48 -14.27 8.08 20.98
N GLN A 49 -13.19 7.66 20.32
CA GLN A 49 -12.93 6.29 19.85
C GLN A 49 -13.90 5.74 18.79
N THR A 50 -14.73 6.59 18.21
CA THR A 50 -15.65 6.22 17.13
C THR A 50 -14.88 6.05 15.83
N VAL A 51 -15.16 4.99 15.07
CA VAL A 51 -14.50 4.75 13.78
C VAL A 51 -15.02 5.76 12.75
N ILE A 52 -14.18 6.72 12.38
CA ILE A 52 -14.50 7.74 11.37
C ILE A 52 -14.16 7.28 9.95
N ARG A 53 -13.17 6.39 9.80
CA ARG A 53 -12.74 5.90 8.49
C ARG A 53 -11.94 4.61 8.59
N ASN A 54 -12.24 3.66 7.71
CA ASN A 54 -11.41 2.49 7.46
C ASN A 54 -10.31 2.86 6.47
N LYS A 55 -9.07 2.46 6.76
CA LYS A 55 -7.94 2.64 5.84
C LYS A 55 -7.31 1.30 5.53
N ALA A 56 -7.24 0.95 4.25
CA ALA A 56 -6.48 -0.18 3.76
C ALA A 56 -5.19 0.32 3.09
N ARG A 57 -4.14 -0.49 3.11
CA ARG A 57 -2.90 -0.26 2.35
C ARG A 57 -2.42 -1.56 1.74
N LEU A 58 -2.07 -1.52 0.47
CA LEU A 58 -1.47 -2.66 -0.23
C LEU A 58 0.06 -2.54 -0.15
N VAL A 59 0.72 -3.56 0.38
CA VAL A 59 2.18 -3.54 0.59
C VAL A 59 2.79 -4.86 0.14
N ALA A 60 3.96 -4.80 -0.48
CA ALA A 60 4.78 -5.96 -0.76
C ALA A 60 5.21 -6.67 0.54
N LYS A 61 5.30 -7.99 0.51
CA LYS A 61 5.94 -8.76 1.58
C LYS A 61 7.45 -8.62 1.45
N GLY A 62 7.96 -7.47 1.90
CA GLY A 62 9.36 -7.04 1.72
C GLY A 62 10.42 -7.95 2.32
N TYR A 63 10.08 -8.92 3.18
CA TYR A 63 11.05 -9.92 3.66
C TYR A 63 11.60 -10.83 2.55
N ALA A 64 10.94 -10.84 1.38
CA ALA A 64 11.34 -11.61 0.21
C ALA A 64 11.85 -10.71 -0.93
N GLN A 65 12.12 -9.42 -0.67
CA GLN A 65 12.69 -8.51 -1.65
C GLN A 65 14.21 -8.55 -1.61
N GLU A 66 14.84 -8.71 -2.77
CA GLU A 66 16.29 -8.64 -2.95
C GLU A 66 16.68 -7.32 -3.64
N GLU A 67 17.61 -6.57 -3.04
CA GLU A 67 18.17 -5.34 -3.63
C GLU A 67 18.90 -5.68 -4.94
N GLY A 68 18.68 -4.89 -5.98
CA GLY A 68 19.23 -5.12 -7.32
C GLY A 68 18.51 -6.20 -8.14
N ILE A 69 17.52 -6.90 -7.56
CA ILE A 69 16.63 -7.82 -8.29
C ILE A 69 15.21 -7.27 -8.31
N ASP A 70 14.68 -6.93 -7.14
CA ASP A 70 13.28 -6.51 -6.96
C ASP A 70 13.12 -5.00 -6.79
N PHE A 71 14.16 -4.30 -6.34
CA PHE A 71 14.19 -2.84 -6.24
C PHE A 71 15.62 -2.32 -6.35
N GLU A 72 15.78 -1.11 -6.89
CA GLU A 72 17.08 -0.43 -6.99
C GLU A 72 17.25 0.66 -5.92
N GLU A 73 16.15 1.26 -5.45
CA GLU A 73 16.18 2.36 -4.49
C GLU A 73 15.09 2.17 -3.42
N SER A 74 15.42 2.45 -2.15
CA SER A 74 14.47 2.41 -1.04
C SER A 74 14.20 3.83 -0.52
N PHE A 75 12.93 4.22 -0.45
CA PHE A 75 12.53 5.52 0.10
C PHE A 75 12.15 5.39 1.57
N ALA A 76 12.79 6.16 2.44
CA ALA A 76 12.36 6.31 3.83
C ALA A 76 11.32 7.45 3.95
N LEU A 77 10.22 7.19 4.66
CA LEU A 77 9.18 8.16 5.00
C LEU A 77 9.67 9.09 6.13
N VAL A 78 10.76 9.81 5.92
CA VAL A 78 11.22 10.86 6.86
C VAL A 78 11.22 12.18 6.11
N ALA A 79 10.10 12.90 6.18
CA ALA A 79 10.10 14.31 5.84
C ALA A 79 10.77 15.08 6.99
N ARG A 80 12.03 15.50 6.81
CA ARG A 80 12.63 16.52 7.66
C ARG A 80 12.13 17.87 7.14
N LEU A 81 11.27 18.54 7.91
CA LEU A 81 11.01 19.96 7.70
C LEU A 81 12.28 20.70 8.09
N GLU A 82 13.13 21.03 7.12
CA GLU A 82 14.10 22.10 7.34
C GLU A 82 13.30 23.40 7.43
N ALA A 83 13.19 23.92 8.65
CA ALA A 83 12.67 25.27 8.87
C ALA A 83 13.67 26.26 8.25
N VAL A 84 13.21 27.03 7.27
CA VAL A 84 13.88 28.26 6.79
C VAL A 84 13.42 29.44 7.63
#